data_AF-A0A952U0R7-F1
#
_entry.id   AF-A0A952U0R7-F1
#
_cell.length_a   1.000
_cell.length_b   1.000
_cell.length_c   1.000
_cell.angle_alpha   90.00
_cell.angle_beta   90.00
_cell.angle_gamma   90.00
#
_symmetry.space_group_name_H-M   'P 1'
#
loop_
_entity.id
_entity.type
_entity.pdbx_description
1 polymer ?
#
loop_
_entity_poly.entity_id
_entity_poly.type
_entity_poly.pdbx_seq_one_letter_code
_entity_poly.pdbx_strand_id
1 'polypeptide(L)'
;MKKGFATFLTALAAVGASTFVSVDAAHAQGANNVSELTDVVGNEWAYNALKELVNHPCHILVGYPDRTFRGQKSATRFELAAALYKYEQCIVERLNQKADKADLEKFAALLEEFRGELNQLKARVTDLERRMKLVEDKNVEQDMRLAYAERQKGFLWERVVKGTFIDVRDVGVGVGRGARAIYEYLF
;
A
#
# COMPACT_ATOMS: atom_id res chain seq x y z
N MET A 1 -52.62 -63.52 -10.87
CA MET A 1 -51.29 -63.47 -10.23
C MET A 1 -51.41 -62.45 -9.10
N LYS A 2 -51.83 -62.82 -7.88
CA LYS A 2 -51.05 -63.43 -6.79
C LYS A 2 -49.72 -62.69 -6.48
N LYS A 3 -49.78 -61.90 -5.39
CA LYS A 3 -48.82 -61.75 -4.28
C LYS A 3 -47.89 -60.52 -4.25
N GLY A 4 -47.82 -59.93 -3.05
CA GLY A 4 -46.75 -59.09 -2.52
C GLY A 4 -46.99 -57.60 -2.77
N PHE A 5 -46.94 -56.67 -1.81
CA PHE A 5 -46.23 -56.73 -0.53
C PHE A 5 -46.76 -55.59 0.37
N ALA A 6 -47.99 -55.71 0.86
CA ALA A 6 -48.50 -54.90 1.97
C ALA A 6 -47.97 -55.52 3.26
N THR A 7 -46.91 -54.93 3.83
CA THR A 7 -46.49 -55.08 5.24
C THR A 7 -45.15 -54.38 5.41
N PHE A 8 -45.11 -53.24 6.09
CA PHE A 8 -44.05 -52.88 7.05
C PHE A 8 -44.48 -51.57 7.73
N LEU A 9 -45.48 -51.70 8.60
CA LEU A 9 -45.97 -50.63 9.46
C LEU A 9 -46.28 -51.26 10.82
N THR A 10 -45.25 -51.52 11.62
CA THR A 10 -45.37 -51.80 13.07
C THR A 10 -44.00 -51.88 13.76
N ALA A 11 -43.82 -51.11 14.83
CA ALA A 11 -43.06 -51.35 16.07
C ALA A 11 -42.59 -49.97 16.62
N LEU A 12 -43.38 -49.29 17.44
CA LEU A 12 -43.57 -49.46 18.89
C LEU A 12 -42.31 -49.12 19.71
N ALA A 13 -42.50 -48.14 20.60
CA ALA A 13 -41.51 -47.51 21.46
C ALA A 13 -40.88 -48.44 22.50
N ALA A 14 -39.59 -48.24 22.79
CA ALA A 14 -38.97 -48.63 24.04
C ALA A 14 -37.99 -47.52 24.50
N VAL A 15 -38.41 -46.83 25.55
CA VAL A 15 -37.59 -45.95 26.38
C VAL A 15 -36.49 -46.81 27.02
N GLY A 16 -35.23 -46.50 26.72
CA GLY A 16 -34.07 -47.01 27.43
C GLY A 16 -33.15 -45.83 27.69
N ALA A 17 -33.15 -45.34 28.92
CA ALA A 17 -32.33 -44.23 29.38
C ALA A 17 -30.86 -44.48 29.04
N SER A 18 -30.37 -43.79 28.01
CA SER A 18 -28.94 -43.63 27.83
C SER A 18 -28.50 -42.63 28.89
N THR A 19 -27.83 -43.14 29.92
CA THR A 19 -27.14 -42.31 30.89
C THR A 19 -26.16 -41.42 30.12
N PHE A 20 -26.49 -40.14 30.03
CA PHE A 20 -25.51 -39.13 29.66
C PHE A 20 -24.46 -39.17 30.75
N VAL A 21 -23.33 -39.83 30.48
CA VAL A 21 -22.14 -39.67 31.29
C VAL A 21 -21.74 -38.22 31.10
N SER A 22 -22.18 -37.38 32.02
CA SER A 22 -21.63 -36.05 32.21
C SER A 22 -20.20 -36.28 32.67
N VAL A 23 -19.27 -36.29 31.71
CA VAL A 23 -17.85 -36.13 32.02
C VAL A 23 -17.72 -34.68 32.44
N ASP A 24 -18.03 -34.38 33.70
CA ASP A 24 -17.52 -33.21 34.37
C ASP A 24 -16.01 -33.41 34.47
N ALA A 25 -15.31 -33.12 33.37
CA ALA A 25 -13.91 -32.78 33.40
C ALA A 25 -13.84 -31.51 34.22
N ALA A 26 -13.71 -31.68 35.55
CA ALA A 26 -13.25 -30.66 36.45
C ALA A 26 -11.97 -30.10 35.82
N HIS A 27 -12.12 -28.99 35.10
CA HIS A 27 -11.02 -28.21 34.60
C HIS A 27 -10.34 -27.68 35.85
N ALA A 28 -9.36 -28.43 36.34
CA ALA A 28 -8.38 -27.92 37.26
C ALA A 28 -7.58 -26.89 36.47
N GLN A 29 -8.13 -25.68 36.36
CA GLN A 29 -7.46 -24.57 35.71
C GLN A 29 -6.27 -24.21 36.59
N GLY A 30 -5.07 -24.47 36.08
CA GLY A 30 -3.84 -24.01 36.69
C GLY A 30 -3.81 -22.48 36.76
N ALA A 31 -2.92 -21.95 37.60
CA ALA A 31 -2.73 -20.51 37.71
C ALA A 31 -2.37 -19.90 36.35
N ASN A 32 -3.10 -18.86 35.95
CA ASN A 32 -2.92 -18.13 34.68
C ASN A 32 -2.26 -16.76 34.90
N ASN A 33 -1.89 -16.44 36.14
CA ASN A 33 -1.10 -15.27 36.48
C ASN A 33 0.02 -15.64 37.46
N VAL A 34 1.16 -14.96 37.38
CA VAL A 34 2.25 -15.16 38.34
C VAL A 34 1.85 -14.78 39.77
N SER A 35 0.95 -13.81 39.94
CA SER A 35 0.42 -13.45 41.26
C SER A 35 -0.48 -14.52 41.89
N GLU A 36 -0.96 -15.50 41.10
CA GLU A 36 -1.75 -16.63 41.59
C GLU A 36 -0.89 -17.79 42.06
N LEU A 37 0.42 -17.78 41.75
CA LEU A 37 1.37 -18.81 42.13
C LEU A 37 1.80 -18.60 43.59
N THR A 38 1.72 -19.66 44.40
CA THR A 38 2.02 -19.57 45.84
C THR A 38 3.51 -19.67 46.16
N ASP A 39 4.32 -20.18 45.24
CA ASP A 39 5.74 -20.49 45.42
C ASP A 39 6.70 -19.52 44.73
N VAL A 40 6.18 -18.53 43.99
CA VAL A 40 7.00 -17.54 43.27
C VAL A 40 6.91 -16.19 43.97
N VAL A 41 8.03 -15.72 44.52
CA VAL A 41 8.10 -14.45 45.25
C VAL A 41 8.61 -13.33 44.33
N GLY A 42 8.05 -12.11 44.48
CA GLY A 42 8.33 -10.96 43.62
C GLY A 42 9.77 -10.46 43.54
N ASN A 43 10.68 -10.91 44.41
CA ASN A 43 12.09 -10.51 44.42
C ASN A 43 13.03 -11.54 43.75
N GLU A 44 12.50 -12.61 43.16
CA GLU A 44 13.34 -13.60 42.47
C GLU A 44 13.74 -13.12 41.07
N TRP A 45 14.97 -13.43 40.66
CA TRP A 45 15.50 -13.07 39.33
C TRP A 45 14.62 -13.59 38.17
N ALA A 46 13.90 -14.70 38.38
CA ALA A 46 13.02 -15.32 37.40
C ALA A 46 11.61 -14.69 37.35
N TYR A 47 11.23 -13.85 38.32
CA TYR A 47 9.87 -13.32 38.45
C TYR A 47 9.43 -12.55 37.21
N ASN A 48 10.27 -11.65 36.70
CA ASN A 48 9.96 -10.87 35.50
C ASN A 48 9.82 -11.75 34.26
N ALA A 49 10.64 -12.79 34.12
CA ALA A 49 10.56 -13.72 33.01
C ALA A 49 9.25 -14.53 33.06
N LEU A 50 8.89 -15.05 34.25
CA LEU A 50 7.63 -15.75 34.46
C LEU A 50 6.44 -14.85 34.19
N LYS A 51 6.51 -13.57 34.60
CA LYS A 51 5.45 -12.59 34.39
C LYS A 51 5.14 -12.42 32.91
N GLU A 52 6.15 -12.31 32.07
CA GLU A 52 5.98 -12.17 30.61
C GLU A 52 5.50 -13.48 29.95
N LEU A 53 5.93 -14.64 30.46
CA LEU A 53 5.59 -15.95 29.88
C LEU A 53 4.18 -16.42 30.25
N VAL A 54 3.71 -16.08 31.45
CA VAL A 54 2.38 -16.48 31.97
C VAL A 54 1.31 -15.46 31.56
N ASN A 55 1.62 -14.15 31.54
CA ASN A 55 0.62 -13.14 31.20
C ASN A 55 0.24 -13.14 29.70
N HIS A 56 -0.92 -12.56 29.41
CA HIS A 56 -1.35 -12.30 28.04
C HIS A 56 -0.37 -11.32 27.36
N PRO A 57 0.04 -11.58 26.10
CA PRO A 57 -0.61 -12.46 25.13
C PRO A 57 0.03 -13.84 24.94
N CYS A 58 1.16 -14.17 25.58
CA CYS A 58 1.99 -15.29 25.14
C CYS A 58 1.62 -16.65 25.77
N HIS A 59 1.08 -16.70 27.00
CA HIS A 59 0.49 -17.89 27.65
C HIS A 59 1.29 -19.20 27.44
N ILE A 60 2.62 -19.11 27.55
CA ILE A 60 3.53 -20.24 27.28
C ILE A 60 3.54 -21.21 28.45
N LEU A 61 3.45 -20.67 29.66
CA LEU A 61 3.52 -21.42 30.91
C LEU A 61 2.19 -21.30 31.65
N VAL A 62 1.73 -22.44 32.18
CA VAL A 62 0.56 -22.54 33.05
C VAL A 62 1.02 -23.19 34.35
N GLY A 63 0.58 -22.64 35.48
CA GLY A 63 0.90 -23.22 36.79
C GLY A 63 0.29 -24.60 36.98
N TYR A 64 0.82 -25.36 37.94
CA TYR A 64 0.20 -26.63 38.32
C TYR A 64 -1.20 -26.39 38.94
N PRO A 65 -2.07 -27.43 38.97
CA PRO A 65 -3.39 -27.36 39.60
C PRO A 65 -3.40 -26.93 41.07
N ASP A 66 -2.29 -27.15 41.77
CA ASP A 66 -2.08 -26.73 43.16
C ASP A 66 -1.60 -25.28 43.30
N ARG A 67 -1.59 -24.52 42.19
CA ARG A 67 -1.12 -23.14 42.09
C ARG A 67 0.37 -22.96 42.41
N THR A 68 1.17 -23.98 42.09
CA THR A 68 2.63 -23.88 42.19
C THR A 68 3.28 -23.86 40.81
N PHE A 69 4.49 -23.29 40.69
CA PHE A 69 5.33 -23.36 39.49
C PHE A 69 6.39 -24.46 39.59
N ARG A 70 6.88 -24.73 40.80
CA ARG A 70 7.90 -25.73 41.15
C ARG A 70 9.24 -25.50 40.45
N GLY A 71 9.76 -24.27 40.50
CA GLY A 71 10.99 -23.88 39.80
C GLY A 71 12.25 -24.68 40.16
N GLN A 72 12.31 -25.31 41.34
CA GLN A 72 13.45 -26.16 41.75
C GLN A 72 13.38 -27.60 41.18
N LYS A 73 12.26 -27.99 40.57
CA LYS A 73 12.07 -29.33 40.02
C LYS A 73 12.65 -29.40 38.60
N SER A 74 13.28 -30.53 38.25
CA SER A 74 13.67 -30.79 36.86
C SER A 74 12.45 -30.90 35.95
N ALA A 75 12.46 -30.19 34.83
CA ALA A 75 11.43 -30.28 33.80
C ALA A 75 11.49 -31.63 33.07
N THR A 76 10.33 -32.21 32.79
CA THR A 76 10.23 -33.38 31.91
C THR A 76 10.33 -32.97 30.44
N ARG A 77 10.76 -33.89 29.58
CA ARG A 77 10.81 -33.65 28.12
C ARG A 77 9.42 -33.31 27.55
N PHE A 78 8.35 -33.83 28.14
CA PHE A 78 6.98 -33.55 27.74
C PHE A 78 6.55 -32.11 28.08
N GLU A 79 6.86 -31.64 29.29
CA GLU A 79 6.59 -30.25 29.71
C GLU A 79 7.36 -29.26 28.82
N LEU A 80 8.63 -29.57 28.50
CA LEU A 80 9.43 -28.76 27.58
C LEU A 80 8.83 -28.72 26.17
N ALA A 81 8.37 -29.86 25.64
CA ALA A 81 7.77 -29.92 24.30
C ALA A 81 6.48 -29.08 24.22
N ALA A 82 5.63 -29.14 25.26
CA ALA A 82 4.43 -28.32 25.33
C ALA A 82 4.74 -26.82 25.39
N ALA A 83 5.74 -26.43 26.20
CA ALA A 83 6.19 -25.05 26.30
C ALA A 83 6.75 -24.53 24.96
N LEU A 84 7.57 -25.33 24.26
CA LEU A 84 8.12 -24.96 22.95
C LEU A 84 7.02 -24.80 21.89
N TYR A 85 6.03 -25.68 21.88
CA TYR A 85 4.88 -25.56 20.97
C TYR A 85 4.08 -24.27 21.21
N LYS A 86 3.84 -23.91 22.48
CA LYS A 86 3.16 -22.65 22.82
C LYS A 86 4.00 -21.42 22.48
N TYR A 87 5.31 -21.50 22.67
CA TYR A 87 6.25 -20.45 22.28
C TYR A 87 6.23 -20.21 20.76
N GLU A 88 6.21 -21.26 19.95
CA GLU A 88 6.09 -21.17 18.50
C GLU A 88 4.79 -20.46 18.08
N GLN A 89 3.65 -20.86 18.67
CA GLN A 89 2.35 -20.20 18.41
C GLN A 89 2.37 -18.70 18.73
N CYS A 90 2.91 -18.32 19.89
CA CYS A 90 3.01 -16.91 20.29
C CYS A 90 3.91 -16.10 19.35
N ILE A 91 5.03 -16.66 18.87
CA ILE A 91 5.87 -15.99 17.88
C ILE A 91 5.11 -15.77 16.58
N VAL A 92 4.44 -16.81 16.07
CA VAL A 92 3.68 -16.72 14.82
C VAL A 92 2.58 -15.66 14.90
N GLU A 93 1.81 -15.63 16.00
CA GLU A 93 0.79 -14.59 16.23
C GLU A 93 1.39 -13.19 16.29
N ARG A 94 2.52 -13.03 16.98
CA ARG A 94 3.20 -11.73 17.10
C ARG A 94 3.78 -11.24 15.77
N LEU A 95 4.32 -12.15 14.95
CA LEU A 95 4.79 -11.83 13.61
C LEU A 95 3.64 -11.40 12.71
N ASN A 96 2.50 -12.11 12.76
CA ASN A 96 1.30 -11.77 12.00
C ASN A 96 0.68 -10.42 12.40
N GLN A 97 0.85 -9.98 13.65
CA GLN A 97 0.26 -8.73 14.15
C GLN A 97 1.13 -7.50 13.88
N LYS A 98 2.47 -7.61 13.96
CA LYS A 98 3.35 -6.43 14.01
C LYS A 98 3.86 -5.93 12.66
N ALA A 99 3.98 -6.79 11.64
CA ALA A 99 4.71 -6.42 10.43
C ALA A 99 3.81 -6.02 9.25
N ASP A 100 2.59 -6.55 9.16
CA ASP A 100 1.86 -6.47 7.89
C ASP A 100 0.84 -5.35 7.86
N LYS A 101 -0.23 -5.38 8.65
CA LYS A 101 -1.42 -4.58 8.30
C LYS A 101 -1.24 -3.06 8.40
N ALA A 102 -0.79 -2.56 9.55
CA ALA A 102 -0.70 -1.11 9.77
C ALA A 102 0.38 -0.45 8.91
N ASP A 103 1.48 -1.15 8.66
CA ASP A 103 2.56 -0.61 7.82
C ASP A 103 2.22 -0.76 6.33
N LEU A 104 1.55 -1.83 5.90
CA LEU A 104 0.99 -1.94 4.54
C LEU A 104 -0.01 -0.83 4.23
N GLU A 105 -0.88 -0.48 5.18
CA GLU A 105 -1.83 0.62 5.02
C GLU A 105 -1.12 1.97 4.86
N LYS A 106 -0.08 2.25 5.65
CA LYS A 106 0.76 3.45 5.48
C LYS A 106 1.47 3.46 4.13
N PHE A 107 2.05 2.33 3.71
CA PHE A 107 2.69 2.22 2.41
C PHE A 107 1.69 2.43 1.26
N ALA A 108 0.47 1.89 1.37
CA ALA A 108 -0.57 2.10 0.37
C ALA A 108 -1.01 3.57 0.30
N ALA A 109 -1.17 4.24 1.45
CA ALA A 109 -1.49 5.67 1.50
C ALA A 109 -0.38 6.51 0.86
N LEU A 110 0.89 6.25 1.23
CA LEU A 110 2.05 6.93 0.64
C LEU A 110 2.11 6.73 -0.88
N LEU A 111 1.91 5.50 -1.37
CA LEU A 111 1.93 5.22 -2.81
C LEU A 111 0.85 5.99 -3.56
N GLU A 112 -0.33 6.17 -2.98
CA GLU A 112 -1.39 6.96 -3.61
C GLU A 112 -1.04 8.46 -3.62
N GLU A 113 -0.46 8.99 -2.54
CA GLU A 113 0.08 10.35 -2.50
C GLU A 113 1.17 10.56 -3.55
N PHE A 114 2.16 9.66 -3.63
CA PHE A 114 3.21 9.69 -4.64
C PHE A 114 2.66 9.67 -6.07
N ARG A 115 1.61 8.87 -6.35
CA ARG A 115 0.95 8.88 -7.65
C ARG A 115 0.26 10.21 -7.94
N GLY A 116 -0.38 10.80 -6.94
CA GLY A 116 -0.96 12.15 -7.01
C GLY A 116 0.10 13.19 -7.37
N GLU A 117 1.23 13.18 -6.67
CA GLU A 117 2.35 14.09 -6.93
C GLU A 117 2.95 13.91 -8.31
N LEU A 118 3.13 12.66 -8.77
CA LEU A 118 3.63 12.39 -10.12
C LEU A 118 2.67 12.88 -11.21
N ASN A 119 1.35 12.76 -11.00
CA ASN A 119 0.36 13.31 -11.92
C ASN A 119 0.41 14.85 -11.96
N GLN A 120 0.57 15.49 -10.80
CA GLN A 120 0.74 16.93 -10.72
C GLN A 120 2.04 17.39 -11.39
N LEU A 121 3.14 16.67 -11.18
CA LEU A 121 4.42 16.95 -11.83
C LEU A 121 4.31 16.81 -13.35
N LYS A 122 3.67 15.75 -13.84
CA LYS A 122 3.41 15.56 -15.27
C LYS A 122 2.58 16.71 -15.86
N ALA A 123 1.52 17.13 -15.18
CA ALA A 123 0.71 18.26 -15.63
C ALA A 123 1.53 19.56 -15.72
N ARG A 124 2.43 19.80 -14.75
CA ARG A 124 3.35 20.95 -14.78
C ARG A 124 4.36 20.86 -15.92
N VAL A 125 4.91 19.68 -16.20
CA VAL A 125 5.82 19.47 -17.33
C VAL A 125 5.09 19.76 -18.65
N THR A 126 3.88 19.23 -18.84
CA THR A 126 3.08 19.52 -20.05
C THR A 126 2.72 21.00 -20.20
N ASP A 127 2.44 21.71 -19.10
CA ASP A 127 2.25 23.17 -19.15
C ASP A 127 3.52 23.90 -19.55
N LEU A 128 4.67 23.53 -18.99
CA LEU A 128 5.97 24.10 -19.34
C LEU A 128 6.33 23.85 -20.81
N GLU A 129 6.11 22.64 -21.31
CA GLU A 129 6.30 22.29 -22.73
C GLU A 129 5.41 23.14 -23.64
N ARG A 130 4.15 23.36 -23.27
CA ARG A 130 3.24 24.24 -24.01
C ARG A 130 3.71 25.68 -24.03
N ARG A 131 4.18 26.19 -22.88
CA ARG A 131 4.70 27.56 -22.76
C ARG A 131 6.00 27.74 -23.54
N MET A 132 6.88 26.75 -23.53
CA MET A 132 8.10 26.73 -24.34
C MET A 132 7.75 26.85 -25.82
N LYS A 133 6.85 25.98 -26.32
CA LYS A 133 6.42 26.01 -27.72
C LYS A 133 5.82 27.37 -28.12
N LEU A 134 4.98 27.95 -27.28
CA LEU A 134 4.40 29.27 -27.54
C LEU A 134 5.49 30.37 -27.63
N VAL A 135 6.53 30.28 -26.80
CA VAL A 135 7.65 31.23 -26.84
C VAL A 135 8.48 31.02 -28.11
N GLU A 136 8.75 29.77 -28.48
CA GLU A 136 9.45 29.45 -29.73
C GLU A 136 8.69 29.97 -30.96
N ASP A 137 7.38 29.72 -31.05
CA ASP A 137 6.53 30.20 -32.15
C ASP A 137 6.57 31.74 -32.25
N LYS A 138 6.51 32.44 -31.11
CA LYS A 138 6.62 33.91 -31.07
C LYS A 138 7.99 34.41 -31.48
N ASN A 139 9.05 33.74 -31.07
CA ASN A 139 10.42 34.11 -31.46
C ASN A 139 10.60 33.95 -32.96
N VAL A 140 10.13 32.83 -33.54
CA VAL A 140 10.15 32.60 -34.98
C VAL A 140 9.35 33.68 -35.73
N GLU A 141 8.17 34.06 -35.24
CA GLU A 141 7.39 35.15 -35.81
C GLU A 141 8.15 36.49 -35.76
N GLN A 142 8.81 36.79 -34.63
CA GLN A 142 9.61 38.00 -34.47
C GLN A 142 10.80 38.01 -35.43
N ASP A 143 11.54 36.91 -35.56
CA ASP A 143 12.65 36.78 -36.49
C ASP A 143 12.21 36.98 -37.93
N MET A 144 11.04 36.43 -38.32
CA MET A 144 10.44 36.66 -39.64
C MET A 144 10.08 38.13 -39.86
N ARG A 145 9.50 38.81 -38.85
CA ARG A 145 9.17 40.24 -38.91
C ARG A 145 10.42 41.10 -39.06
N LEU A 146 11.48 40.78 -38.32
CA LEU A 146 12.77 41.46 -38.41
C LEU A 146 13.40 41.28 -39.79
N ALA A 147 13.46 40.04 -40.30
CA ALA A 147 13.98 39.75 -41.63
C ALA A 147 13.20 40.48 -42.74
N TYR A 148 11.87 40.56 -42.63
CA TYR A 148 11.05 41.32 -43.56
C TYR A 148 11.37 42.82 -43.50
N ALA A 149 11.47 43.39 -42.28
CA ALA A 149 11.81 44.79 -42.08
C ALA A 149 13.21 45.14 -42.58
N GLU A 150 14.21 44.28 -42.38
CA GLU A 150 15.57 44.46 -42.89
C GLU A 150 15.62 44.43 -44.42
N ARG A 151 14.89 43.51 -45.06
CA ARG A 151 14.76 43.49 -46.53
C ARG A 151 14.11 44.76 -47.07
N GLN A 152 13.03 45.23 -46.42
CA GLN A 152 12.37 46.49 -46.79
C GLN A 152 13.32 47.68 -46.66
N LYS A 153 14.06 47.76 -45.55
CA LYS A 153 15.09 48.80 -45.36
C LYS A 153 16.13 48.74 -46.48
N GLY A 154 16.69 47.57 -46.78
CA GLY A 154 17.68 47.40 -47.85
C GLY A 154 17.18 47.87 -49.21
N PHE A 155 15.96 47.49 -49.59
CA PHE A 155 15.31 47.94 -50.83
C PHE A 155 15.15 49.46 -50.88
N LEU A 156 14.67 50.06 -49.79
CA LEU A 156 14.51 51.52 -49.70
C LEU A 156 15.88 52.23 -49.78
N TRP A 157 16.89 51.73 -49.05
CA TRP A 157 18.24 52.27 -49.09
C TRP A 157 18.85 52.25 -50.49
N GLU A 158 18.67 51.17 -51.24
CA GLU A 158 19.16 51.07 -52.62
C GLU A 158 18.57 52.17 -53.52
N ARG A 159 17.29 52.49 -53.35
CA ARG A 159 16.61 53.55 -54.09
C ARG A 159 17.09 54.95 -53.72
N VAL A 160 17.31 55.19 -52.42
CA VAL A 160 17.90 56.43 -51.93
C VAL A 160 19.28 56.64 -52.58
N VAL A 161 20.14 55.61 -52.56
CA VAL A 161 21.50 55.69 -53.11
C VAL A 161 21.50 55.91 -54.62
N LYS A 162 20.56 55.30 -55.35
CA LYS A 162 20.43 55.45 -56.81
C LYS A 162 19.74 56.74 -57.25
N GLY A 163 19.30 57.60 -56.33
CA GLY A 163 18.63 58.88 -56.65
C GLY A 163 17.24 58.70 -57.27
N THR A 164 16.62 57.53 -57.13
CA THR A 164 15.26 57.26 -57.61
C THR A 164 14.23 57.74 -56.59
N PHE A 165 13.19 58.46 -57.03
CA PHE A 165 12.11 58.94 -56.16
C PHE A 165 11.44 57.79 -55.40
N ILE A 166 11.18 57.97 -54.10
CA ILE A 166 10.47 56.99 -53.25
C ILE A 166 9.02 57.45 -53.11
N ASP A 167 8.08 56.66 -53.61
CA ASP A 167 6.63 56.89 -53.45
C ASP A 167 6.12 56.18 -52.19
N VAL A 168 5.00 56.63 -51.59
CA VAL A 168 4.33 55.93 -50.49
C VAL A 168 3.95 54.50 -50.89
N ARG A 169 3.68 54.27 -52.17
CA ARG A 169 3.48 52.93 -52.74
C ARG A 169 4.73 52.04 -52.71
N ASP A 170 5.93 52.60 -52.61
CA ASP A 170 7.15 51.79 -52.45
C ASP A 170 7.27 51.23 -51.02
N VAL A 171 6.57 51.82 -50.03
CA VAL A 171 6.49 51.36 -48.65
C VAL A 171 5.51 50.18 -48.57
N GLY A 172 6.02 48.97 -48.84
CA GLY A 172 5.27 47.72 -48.76
C GLY A 172 5.25 46.87 -50.05
N VAL A 173 5.71 47.40 -51.19
CA VAL A 173 5.69 46.69 -52.49
C VAL A 173 6.96 45.85 -52.73
N GLY A 174 7.97 45.96 -51.87
CA GLY A 174 9.27 45.29 -52.01
C GLY A 174 9.29 43.75 -52.10
N VAL A 175 8.16 43.04 -51.92
CA VAL A 175 8.11 41.56 -51.97
C VAL A 175 6.81 41.00 -52.58
N GLY A 176 6.23 41.64 -53.60
CA GLY A 176 4.88 41.33 -54.07
C GLY A 176 4.69 40.21 -55.13
N ARG A 177 5.74 39.61 -55.71
CA ARG A 177 5.55 38.65 -56.83
C ARG A 177 6.21 37.27 -56.72
N GLY A 178 6.98 37.00 -55.66
CA GLY A 178 7.63 35.68 -55.45
C GLY A 178 7.30 34.99 -54.13
N ALA A 179 6.75 35.69 -53.14
CA ALA A 179 6.58 35.12 -51.80
C ALA A 179 5.37 34.17 -51.67
N ARG A 180 4.35 34.28 -52.55
CA ARG A 180 3.14 33.43 -52.44
C ARG A 180 3.40 31.94 -52.69
N ALA A 181 4.51 31.59 -53.36
CA ALA A 181 4.86 30.20 -53.69
C ALA A 181 5.61 29.44 -52.59
N ILE A 182 6.05 30.12 -51.52
CA ILE A 182 6.83 29.47 -50.44
C ILE A 182 5.95 29.13 -49.22
N TYR A 183 4.68 29.53 -49.22
CA TYR A 183 3.76 29.31 -48.09
C TYR A 183 3.01 27.96 -48.14
N GLU A 184 3.23 27.14 -49.19
CA GLU A 184 2.53 25.86 -49.37
C GLU A 184 3.40 24.61 -49.09
N TYR A 185 4.67 24.77 -48.67
CA TYR A 185 5.64 23.65 -48.59
C TYR A 185 6.34 23.44 -47.25
N LEU A 186 5.86 24.03 -46.15
CA LEU A 186 6.47 23.84 -44.82
C LEU A 186 5.45 23.54 -43.70
N PHE A 187 4.41 22.77 -44.02
CA PHE A 187 3.65 21.95 -43.06
C PHE A 187 3.17 20.66 -43.71
#